data_AF-A0A919HX40-F1
#
_entry.id   AF-A0A919HX40-F1
#
_cell.length_a   1.000
_cell.length_b   1.000
_cell.length_c   1.000
_cell.angle_alpha   90.00
_cell.angle_beta   90.00
_cell.angle_gamma   90.00
#
_symmetry.space_group_name_H-M   'P 1'
#
loop_
_entity.id
_entity.type
_entity.pdbx_description
1 polymer ?
#
loop_
_entity_poly.entity_id
_entity_poly.type
_entity_poly.pdbx_seq_one_letter_code
_entity_poly.pdbx_strand_id
1 'polypeptide(L)'
;MVRRITGSDDVALGHFCTIGYLVQAAVAKVVGKGSRSTEDLELPDNFKFLQDTYLAMAVVMVPMYLIPAIAAGPQYIAQFSGGINYLMYAFMQSIQFVAGVFVLYSGVRLLLNELVPAFRGIAMRIVPDAKPALDCPVLFPYAPNAVIVGFLATTVGSIIGMLVFPMFGLAMILPGLLTNFFAGGTAGVFGNALGGRRGAMIGGVIHGLFITFLPAILVPMLESYGFTGVTFSDSDVISSGLVLGHAFQNNWLFVALFIVFVAALAWFVNGKSAKPKGESVHESV
;
A
#
# COMPACT_ATOMS: atom_id res chain seq x y z
N MET A 1 4.53 -13.85 4.75
CA MET A 1 3.35 -13.31 4.01
C MET A 1 3.57 -13.22 2.51
N VAL A 2 4.70 -12.65 2.04
CA VAL A 2 5.00 -12.57 0.59
C VAL A 2 4.83 -13.92 -0.11
N ARG A 3 5.39 -15.00 0.46
CA ARG A 3 5.20 -16.38 -0.02
C ARG A 3 3.76 -16.82 -0.25
N ARG A 4 2.84 -16.32 0.58
CA ARG A 4 1.40 -16.64 0.48
C ARG A 4 0.73 -15.86 -0.66
N ILE A 5 1.25 -14.68 -0.98
CA ILE A 5 0.77 -13.85 -2.10
C ILE A 5 1.33 -14.37 -3.41
N THR A 6 2.64 -14.62 -3.47
CA THR A 6 3.33 -15.04 -4.68
C THR A 6 3.16 -16.52 -5.00
N GLY A 7 2.84 -17.35 -4.00
CA GLY A 7 2.83 -18.80 -4.13
C GLY A 7 4.23 -19.44 -4.18
N SER A 8 5.29 -18.63 -4.08
CA SER A 8 6.69 -19.10 -4.12
C SER A 8 7.58 -18.36 -3.12
N ASP A 9 8.80 -18.84 -2.92
CA ASP A 9 9.80 -18.24 -2.01
C ASP A 9 10.97 -17.59 -2.78
N ASP A 10 10.74 -17.21 -4.03
CA ASP A 10 11.79 -16.69 -4.93
C ASP A 10 12.07 -15.19 -4.75
N VAL A 11 11.13 -14.44 -4.18
CA VAL A 11 11.20 -12.97 -4.07
C VAL A 11 10.75 -12.51 -2.69
N ALA A 12 11.45 -11.51 -2.14
CA ALA A 12 11.07 -10.79 -0.94
C ALA A 12 10.58 -9.37 -1.28
N LEU A 13 9.89 -8.74 -0.33
CA LEU A 13 9.49 -7.34 -0.45
C LEU A 13 10.57 -6.45 0.15
N GLY A 14 11.13 -5.55 -0.65
CA GLY A 14 12.06 -4.51 -0.24
C GLY A 14 11.43 -3.14 -0.46
N HIS A 15 10.64 -2.68 0.50
CA HIS A 15 9.94 -1.40 0.44
C HIS A 15 9.88 -0.75 1.84
N PHE A 16 9.60 0.55 1.90
CA PHE A 16 9.68 1.35 3.13
C PHE A 16 8.38 1.39 3.95
N CYS A 17 7.45 0.45 3.75
CA CYS A 17 6.15 0.45 4.43
C CYS A 17 5.80 -0.88 5.12
N THR A 18 6.82 -1.62 5.54
CA THR A 18 6.70 -2.94 6.19
C THR A 18 5.82 -2.90 7.45
N ILE A 19 6.01 -1.90 8.32
CA ILE A 19 5.22 -1.74 9.55
C ILE A 19 3.75 -1.47 9.21
N GLY A 20 3.49 -0.61 8.23
CA GLY A 20 2.15 -0.39 7.68
C GLY A 20 1.52 -1.70 7.20
N TYR A 21 2.26 -2.50 6.42
CA TYR A 21 1.76 -3.80 5.95
C TYR A 21 1.50 -4.80 7.08
N LEU A 22 2.25 -4.74 8.18
CA LEU A 22 1.97 -5.55 9.36
C LEU A 22 0.68 -5.11 10.08
N VAL A 23 0.44 -3.80 10.21
CA VAL A 23 -0.82 -3.25 10.76
C VAL A 23 -2.00 -3.70 9.90
N GLN A 24 -1.90 -3.51 8.59
CA GLN A 24 -2.88 -3.97 7.61
C GLN A 24 -3.19 -5.46 7.78
N ALA A 25 -2.15 -6.28 7.81
CA ALA A 25 -2.25 -7.73 7.93
C ALA A 25 -2.88 -8.17 9.25
N ALA A 26 -2.53 -7.50 10.35
CA ALA A 26 -3.10 -7.78 11.66
C ALA A 26 -4.62 -7.50 11.67
N VAL A 27 -5.03 -6.34 11.17
CA VAL A 27 -6.45 -5.98 11.06
C VAL A 27 -7.17 -6.97 10.15
N ALA A 28 -6.64 -7.24 8.96
CA ALA A 28 -7.23 -8.17 7.99
C ALA A 28 -7.43 -9.58 8.57
N LYS A 29 -6.49 -10.06 9.37
CA LYS A 29 -6.59 -11.37 10.05
C LYS A 29 -7.75 -11.43 11.06
N VAL A 30 -8.08 -10.32 11.69
CA VAL A 30 -9.19 -10.22 12.66
C VAL A 30 -10.53 -10.06 11.94
N VAL A 31 -10.62 -9.13 10.99
CA VAL A 31 -11.91 -8.72 10.38
C VAL A 31 -12.30 -9.54 9.14
N GLY A 32 -11.35 -10.27 8.55
CA GLY A 32 -11.50 -10.91 7.25
C GLY A 32 -11.93 -12.38 7.28
N LYS A 33 -12.21 -12.95 8.45
CA LYS A 33 -12.57 -14.38 8.59
C LYS A 33 -13.78 -14.73 7.70
N GLY A 34 -13.61 -15.70 6.80
CA GLY A 34 -14.67 -16.17 5.89
C GLY A 34 -14.97 -15.24 4.70
N SER A 35 -14.16 -14.19 4.48
CA SER A 35 -14.30 -13.33 3.31
C SER A 35 -13.69 -13.96 2.06
N ARG A 36 -14.41 -13.87 0.93
CA ARG A 36 -13.88 -14.22 -0.41
C ARG A 36 -12.80 -13.22 -0.86
N SER A 37 -11.95 -13.63 -1.80
CA SER A 37 -10.92 -12.76 -2.38
C SER A 37 -11.55 -11.60 -3.14
N THR A 38 -10.84 -10.48 -3.28
CA THR A 38 -11.16 -9.42 -4.26
C THR A 38 -11.06 -9.92 -5.69
N GLU A 39 -10.27 -10.96 -5.93
CA GLU A 39 -10.08 -11.55 -7.26
C GLU A 39 -11.24 -12.49 -7.64
N ASP A 40 -12.04 -12.96 -6.66
CA ASP A 40 -13.19 -13.85 -6.89
C ASP A 40 -14.50 -13.06 -7.18
N LEU A 41 -14.40 -11.79 -7.58
CA LEU A 41 -15.56 -10.92 -7.74
C LEU A 41 -16.26 -11.21 -9.08
N GLU A 42 -17.32 -12.01 -9.03
CA GLU A 42 -18.23 -12.19 -10.16
C GLU A 42 -19.24 -11.03 -10.20
N LEU A 43 -19.26 -10.29 -11.31
CA LEU A 43 -20.16 -9.16 -11.52
C LEU A 43 -21.33 -9.55 -12.44
N PRO A 44 -22.53 -8.95 -12.24
CA PRO A 44 -23.65 -9.11 -13.16
C PRO A 44 -23.27 -8.69 -14.59
N ASP A 45 -24.00 -9.18 -15.60
CA ASP A 45 -23.66 -8.97 -17.03
C ASP A 45 -23.39 -7.50 -17.39
N ASN A 46 -24.19 -6.57 -16.88
CA ASN A 46 -24.05 -5.13 -17.14
C ASN A 46 -22.75 -4.52 -16.58
N PHE A 47 -22.09 -5.20 -15.64
CA PHE A 47 -20.87 -4.76 -14.97
C PHE A 47 -19.67 -5.66 -15.28
N LYS A 48 -19.81 -6.66 -16.17
CA LYS A 48 -18.71 -7.56 -16.55
C LYS A 48 -17.51 -6.82 -17.11
N PHE A 49 -17.69 -5.65 -17.71
CA PHE A 49 -16.58 -4.82 -18.18
C PHE A 49 -15.63 -4.39 -17.05
N LEU A 50 -16.12 -4.27 -15.81
CA LEU A 50 -15.30 -3.97 -14.63
C LEU A 50 -14.45 -5.17 -14.17
N GLN A 51 -14.55 -6.32 -14.83
CA GLN A 51 -13.59 -7.42 -14.62
C GLN A 51 -12.26 -7.14 -15.31
N ASP A 52 -12.23 -6.26 -16.31
CA ASP A 52 -10.97 -5.72 -16.82
C ASP A 52 -10.38 -4.75 -15.80
N THR A 53 -9.20 -5.06 -15.27
CA THR A 53 -8.55 -4.27 -14.22
C THR A 53 -8.31 -2.82 -14.62
N TYR A 54 -7.95 -2.55 -15.88
CA TYR A 54 -7.64 -1.19 -16.33
C TYR A 54 -8.92 -0.38 -16.49
N LEU A 55 -9.97 -0.99 -17.01
CA LEU A 55 -11.28 -0.36 -17.11
C LEU A 55 -11.90 -0.11 -15.73
N ALA A 56 -11.79 -1.08 -14.81
CA ALA A 56 -12.19 -0.91 -13.42
C ALA A 56 -11.43 0.24 -12.74
N MET A 57 -10.12 0.32 -12.98
CA MET A 57 -9.30 1.42 -12.49
C MET A 57 -9.72 2.77 -13.08
N ALA A 58 -10.05 2.84 -14.38
CA ALA A 58 -10.54 4.07 -14.99
C ALA A 58 -11.85 4.56 -14.37
N VAL A 59 -12.80 3.64 -14.11
CA VAL A 59 -14.07 3.97 -13.42
C VAL A 59 -13.82 4.56 -12.03
N VAL A 60 -12.75 4.15 -11.36
CA VAL A 60 -12.36 4.66 -10.04
C VAL A 60 -11.60 5.98 -10.13
N MET A 61 -10.62 6.09 -11.04
CA MET A 61 -9.72 7.24 -11.13
C MET A 61 -10.40 8.48 -11.68
N VAL A 62 -11.35 8.32 -12.61
CA VAL A 62 -12.08 9.46 -13.20
C VAL A 62 -12.78 10.29 -12.11
N PRO A 63 -13.63 9.72 -11.23
CA PRO A 63 -14.18 10.46 -10.10
C PRO A 63 -13.12 11.02 -9.14
N MET A 64 -12.05 10.25 -8.87
CA MET A 64 -10.98 10.70 -7.96
C MET A 64 -10.24 11.95 -8.43
N TYR A 65 -10.16 12.18 -9.74
CA TYR A 65 -9.57 13.41 -10.30
C TYR A 65 -10.62 14.49 -10.53
N LEU A 66 -11.84 14.14 -10.96
CA LEU A 66 -12.89 15.12 -11.24
C LEU A 66 -13.42 15.79 -9.97
N ILE A 67 -13.63 15.07 -8.87
CA ILE A 67 -14.18 15.64 -7.64
C ILE A 67 -13.26 16.73 -7.06
N PRO A 68 -11.94 16.50 -6.88
CA PRO A 68 -11.03 17.56 -6.46
C PRO A 68 -10.94 18.71 -7.47
N ALA A 69 -11.00 18.42 -8.79
CA ALA A 69 -10.97 19.47 -9.81
C ALA A 69 -12.20 20.38 -9.75
N ILE A 70 -13.39 19.83 -9.48
CA ILE A 70 -14.62 20.58 -9.23
C ILE A 70 -14.48 21.44 -7.98
N ALA A 71 -13.94 20.88 -6.88
CA ALA A 71 -13.74 21.61 -5.64
C ALA A 71 -12.70 22.75 -5.78
N ALA A 72 -11.63 22.53 -6.53
CA ALA A 72 -10.59 23.53 -6.79
C ALA A 72 -11.07 24.65 -7.75
N GLY A 73 -11.97 24.30 -8.67
CA GLY A 73 -12.56 25.23 -9.63
C GLY A 73 -11.67 25.55 -10.85
N PRO A 74 -12.25 26.16 -11.89
CA PRO A 74 -11.58 26.38 -13.16
C PRO A 74 -10.39 27.33 -13.08
N GLN A 75 -10.43 28.35 -12.22
CA GLN A 75 -9.37 29.35 -12.10
C GLN A 75 -8.08 28.75 -11.55
N TYR A 76 -8.17 27.85 -10.57
CA TYR A 76 -7.00 27.21 -9.98
C TYR A 76 -6.38 26.22 -10.97
N ILE A 77 -7.20 25.36 -11.58
CA ILE A 77 -6.72 24.34 -12.52
C ILE A 77 -6.18 24.95 -13.82
N ALA A 78 -6.63 26.14 -14.24
CA ALA A 78 -6.11 26.83 -15.41
C ALA A 78 -4.59 27.09 -15.37
N GLN A 79 -3.99 27.15 -14.17
CA GLN A 79 -2.54 27.29 -14.00
C GLN A 79 -1.77 26.04 -14.48
N PHE A 80 -2.44 24.89 -14.54
CA PHE A 80 -1.86 23.59 -14.91
C PHE A 80 -2.41 23.05 -16.23
N SER A 81 -3.62 23.45 -16.63
CA SER A 81 -4.33 22.83 -17.74
C SER A 81 -3.87 23.27 -19.14
N GLY A 82 -3.01 24.29 -19.23
CA GLY A 82 -2.50 24.79 -20.52
C GLY A 82 -3.61 25.32 -21.44
N GLY A 83 -4.68 25.87 -20.87
CA GLY A 83 -5.83 26.39 -21.62
C GLY A 83 -6.94 25.37 -21.92
N ILE A 84 -6.75 24.11 -21.51
CA ILE A 84 -7.78 23.07 -21.62
C ILE A 84 -8.82 23.26 -20.51
N ASN A 85 -10.10 22.96 -20.80
CA ASN A 85 -11.16 22.96 -19.79
C ASN A 85 -10.76 22.09 -18.58
N TYR A 86 -10.96 22.62 -17.37
CA TYR A 86 -10.48 21.98 -16.14
C TYR A 86 -11.00 20.55 -15.90
N LEU A 87 -12.26 20.26 -16.29
CA LEU A 87 -12.83 18.91 -16.19
C LEU A 87 -12.21 17.98 -17.22
N MET A 88 -12.01 18.46 -18.45
CA MET A 88 -11.34 17.68 -19.49
C MET A 88 -9.87 17.39 -19.11
N TYR A 89 -9.17 18.39 -18.56
CA TYR A 89 -7.82 18.21 -18.06
C TYR A 89 -7.78 17.14 -16.96
N ALA A 90 -8.64 17.24 -15.94
CA ALA A 90 -8.72 16.24 -14.88
C ALA A 90 -9.10 14.84 -15.39
N PHE A 91 -10.01 14.75 -16.36
CA PHE A 91 -10.34 13.49 -17.04
C PHE A 91 -9.10 12.90 -17.73
N MET A 92 -8.38 13.68 -18.54
CA MET A 92 -7.16 13.19 -19.20
C MET A 92 -6.08 12.78 -18.19
N GLN A 93 -5.90 13.51 -17.09
CA GLN A 93 -4.97 13.13 -16.03
C GLN A 93 -5.35 11.78 -15.39
N SER A 94 -6.64 11.52 -15.20
CA SER A 94 -7.09 10.21 -14.71
C SER A 94 -6.81 9.07 -15.69
N ILE A 95 -6.99 9.30 -17.00
CA ILE A 95 -6.66 8.31 -18.03
C ILE A 95 -5.15 8.10 -18.13
N GLN A 96 -4.35 9.18 -18.00
CA GLN A 96 -2.90 9.10 -17.95
C GLN A 96 -2.41 8.27 -16.76
N PHE A 97 -3.06 8.37 -15.61
CA PHE A 97 -2.78 7.51 -14.47
C PHE A 97 -3.01 6.03 -14.82
N VAL A 98 -4.17 5.68 -15.39
CA VAL A 98 -4.50 4.30 -15.79
C VAL A 98 -3.48 3.76 -16.80
N ALA A 99 -3.13 4.57 -17.81
CA ALA A 99 -2.09 4.22 -18.78
C ALA A 99 -0.72 4.02 -18.13
N GLY A 100 -0.35 4.86 -17.15
CA GLY A 100 0.86 4.69 -16.35
C GLY A 100 0.89 3.37 -15.60
N VAL A 101 -0.24 2.96 -15.00
CA VAL A 101 -0.34 1.66 -14.33
C VAL A 101 -0.26 0.48 -15.31
N PHE A 102 -0.84 0.61 -16.50
CA PHE A 102 -0.68 -0.40 -17.56
C PHE A 102 0.79 -0.62 -17.92
N VAL A 103 1.54 0.46 -18.12
CA VAL A 103 2.99 0.39 -18.38
C VAL A 103 3.73 -0.20 -17.18
N LEU A 104 3.38 0.21 -15.96
CA LEU A 104 3.95 -0.33 -14.73
C LEU A 104 3.77 -1.85 -14.62
N TYR A 105 2.56 -2.37 -14.82
CA TYR A 105 2.29 -3.81 -14.72
C TYR A 105 3.02 -4.62 -15.80
N SER A 106 3.11 -4.07 -17.01
CA SER A 106 3.86 -4.68 -18.10
C SER A 106 5.36 -4.74 -17.78
N GLY A 107 5.92 -3.64 -17.26
CA GLY A 107 7.32 -3.54 -16.87
C GLY A 107 7.69 -4.45 -15.69
N VAL A 108 6.85 -4.53 -14.66
CA VAL A 108 7.09 -5.40 -13.50
C VAL A 108 7.16 -6.88 -13.90
N ARG A 109 6.27 -7.34 -14.78
CA ARG A 109 6.28 -8.73 -15.26
C ARG A 109 7.56 -9.06 -16.03
N LEU A 110 8.01 -8.14 -16.90
CA LEU A 110 9.29 -8.26 -17.61
C LEU A 110 10.45 -8.35 -16.61
N LEU A 111 10.48 -7.43 -15.64
CA LEU A 111 11.54 -7.35 -14.64
C LEU A 111 11.64 -8.62 -13.78
N LEU A 112 10.50 -9.19 -13.37
CA LEU A 112 10.45 -10.44 -12.63
C LEU A 112 11.07 -11.61 -13.41
N ASN A 113 10.77 -11.70 -14.71
CA ASN A 113 11.27 -12.78 -15.56
C ASN A 113 12.79 -12.75 -15.74
N GLU A 114 13.41 -11.58 -15.65
CA GLU A 114 14.86 -11.42 -15.82
C GLU A 114 15.63 -11.40 -14.49
N LEU A 115 15.11 -10.71 -13.47
CA LEU A 115 15.82 -10.58 -12.19
C LEU A 115 15.82 -11.88 -11.38
N VAL A 116 14.71 -12.65 -11.37
CA VAL A 116 14.66 -13.88 -10.57
C VAL A 116 15.72 -14.90 -11.03
N PRO A 117 15.88 -15.19 -12.35
CA PRO A 117 16.98 -16.03 -12.82
C PRO A 117 18.36 -15.43 -12.56
N ALA A 118 18.55 -14.11 -12.75
CA ALA A 118 19.83 -13.46 -12.51
C ALA A 118 20.30 -13.57 -11.05
N PHE A 119 19.39 -13.44 -10.09
CA PHE A 119 19.71 -13.58 -8.67
C PHE A 119 20.07 -15.00 -8.26
N ARG A 120 19.59 -16.04 -8.98
CA ARG A 120 20.08 -17.41 -8.76
C ARG A 120 21.59 -17.52 -9.01
N GLY A 121 22.12 -16.81 -10.01
CA GLY A 121 23.56 -16.76 -10.28
C GLY A 121 24.37 -16.18 -9.12
N ILE A 122 23.88 -15.11 -8.50
CA ILE A 122 24.48 -14.49 -7.31
C ILE A 122 24.35 -15.44 -6.10
N ALA A 123 23.17 -16.04 -5.92
CA ALA A 123 22.89 -16.93 -4.79
C ALA A 123 23.79 -18.18 -4.81
N MET A 124 24.11 -18.71 -5.99
CA MET A 124 24.99 -19.88 -6.13
C MET A 124 26.47 -19.58 -5.87
N ARG A 125 26.92 -18.33 -5.94
CA ARG A 125 28.36 -17.98 -5.87
C ARG A 125 28.76 -17.07 -4.72
N ILE A 126 27.92 -16.13 -4.31
CA ILE A 126 28.31 -15.07 -3.37
C ILE A 126 27.59 -15.22 -2.05
N VAL A 127 26.26 -15.35 -2.07
CA VAL A 127 25.43 -15.43 -0.86
C VAL A 127 24.45 -16.60 -1.01
N PRO A 128 24.79 -17.79 -0.49
CA PRO A 128 23.88 -18.95 -0.51
C PRO A 128 22.50 -18.58 0.02
N ASP A 129 21.46 -19.08 -0.67
CA ASP A 129 20.04 -18.85 -0.33
C ASP A 129 19.55 -17.39 -0.36
N ALA A 130 20.33 -16.47 -0.92
CA ALA A 130 19.92 -15.08 -1.09
C ALA A 130 18.67 -14.97 -1.99
N LYS A 131 17.75 -14.10 -1.58
CA LYS A 131 16.53 -13.77 -2.32
C LYS A 131 16.50 -12.30 -2.64
N PRO A 132 16.19 -11.90 -3.89
CA PRO A 132 16.03 -10.50 -4.22
C PRO A 132 14.86 -9.91 -3.44
N ALA A 133 15.10 -8.79 -2.75
CA ALA A 133 14.06 -7.94 -2.20
C ALA A 133 13.74 -6.86 -3.24
N LEU A 134 12.51 -6.89 -3.78
CA LEU A 134 12.07 -5.99 -4.84
C LEU A 134 11.00 -5.02 -4.34
N ASP A 135 10.85 -3.91 -5.05
CA ASP A 135 9.89 -2.87 -4.70
C ASP A 135 8.43 -3.37 -4.79
N CYS A 136 7.55 -2.72 -4.05
CA CYS A 136 6.17 -3.13 -3.83
C CYS A 136 5.31 -3.41 -5.08
N PRO A 137 5.52 -2.78 -6.26
CA PRO A 137 4.76 -3.11 -7.47
C PRO A 137 4.93 -4.55 -7.93
N VAL A 138 5.99 -5.24 -7.48
CA VAL A 138 6.20 -6.66 -7.74
C VAL A 138 5.01 -7.53 -7.31
N LEU A 139 4.24 -7.07 -6.33
CA LEU A 139 3.08 -7.80 -5.81
C LEU A 139 1.78 -7.49 -6.57
N PHE A 140 1.73 -6.42 -7.37
CA PHE A 140 0.50 -5.95 -8.02
C PHE A 140 -0.06 -6.94 -9.05
N PRO A 141 0.76 -7.62 -9.88
CA PRO A 141 0.25 -8.62 -10.82
C PRO A 141 -0.42 -9.83 -10.16
N TYR A 142 -0.16 -10.11 -8.88
CA TYR A 142 -0.70 -11.27 -8.16
C TYR A 142 -2.12 -11.04 -7.62
N ALA A 143 -2.51 -9.79 -7.34
CA ALA A 143 -3.85 -9.44 -6.88
C ALA A 143 -4.24 -8.02 -7.33
N PRO A 144 -4.43 -7.80 -8.64
CA PRO A 144 -4.66 -6.49 -9.21
C PRO A 144 -5.93 -5.80 -8.70
N ASN A 145 -7.01 -6.54 -8.43
CA ASN A 145 -8.22 -5.92 -7.88
C ASN A 145 -8.00 -5.51 -6.41
N ALA A 146 -7.22 -6.27 -5.66
CA ALA A 146 -6.82 -5.92 -4.29
C ALA A 146 -6.03 -4.60 -4.24
N VAL A 147 -5.21 -4.30 -5.25
CA VAL A 147 -4.48 -3.03 -5.36
C VAL A 147 -5.44 -1.85 -5.43
N ILE A 148 -6.46 -1.93 -6.28
CA ILE A 148 -7.47 -0.86 -6.44
C ILE A 148 -8.27 -0.68 -5.14
N VAL A 149 -8.75 -1.79 -4.57
CA VAL A 149 -9.52 -1.77 -3.32
C VAL A 149 -8.69 -1.20 -2.17
N GLY A 150 -7.43 -1.63 -2.04
CA GLY A 150 -6.50 -1.15 -1.03
C GLY A 150 -6.17 0.32 -1.18
N PHE A 151 -5.91 0.79 -2.40
CA PHE A 151 -5.67 2.19 -2.71
C PHE A 151 -6.86 3.07 -2.29
N LEU A 152 -8.08 2.68 -2.66
CA LEU A 152 -9.28 3.44 -2.31
C LEU A 152 -9.52 3.48 -0.81
N ALA A 153 -9.47 2.31 -0.17
CA ALA A 153 -9.67 2.20 1.26
C ALA A 153 -8.61 2.99 2.05
N THR A 154 -7.34 2.91 1.62
CA THR A 154 -6.24 3.70 2.19
C THR A 154 -6.48 5.18 1.99
N THR A 155 -6.91 5.60 0.79
CA THR A 155 -7.22 7.01 0.53
C THR A 155 -8.34 7.54 1.42
N VAL A 156 -9.41 6.76 1.61
CA VAL A 156 -10.48 7.10 2.55
C VAL A 156 -9.93 7.23 3.96
N GLY A 157 -9.15 6.26 4.43
CA GLY A 157 -8.51 6.31 5.74
C GLY A 157 -7.61 7.53 5.92
N SER A 158 -6.82 7.88 4.91
CA SER A 158 -5.93 9.03 4.94
C SER A 158 -6.69 10.36 4.94
N ILE A 159 -7.79 10.48 4.17
CA ILE A 159 -8.66 11.66 4.22
C ILE A 159 -9.31 11.81 5.60
N ILE A 160 -9.78 10.69 6.20
CA ILE A 160 -10.29 10.72 7.56
C ILE A 160 -9.19 11.20 8.53
N GLY A 161 -7.98 10.65 8.44
CA GLY A 161 -6.85 11.08 9.27
C GLY A 161 -6.51 12.55 9.11
N MET A 162 -6.48 13.05 7.86
CA MET A 162 -6.22 14.45 7.52
C MET A 162 -7.20 15.40 8.22
N LEU A 163 -8.50 15.04 8.25
CA LEU A 163 -9.53 15.87 8.87
C LEU A 163 -9.59 15.70 10.39
N VAL A 164 -9.31 14.50 10.88
CA VAL A 164 -9.53 14.13 12.29
C VAL A 164 -8.35 14.47 13.20
N PHE A 165 -7.12 14.20 12.79
CA PHE A 165 -5.95 14.38 13.65
C PHE A 165 -5.70 15.84 14.08
N PRO A 166 -5.94 16.87 13.24
CA PRO A 166 -5.84 18.26 13.67
C PRO A 166 -6.79 18.64 14.82
N MET A 167 -7.94 17.96 14.95
CA MET A 167 -8.87 18.18 16.07
C MET A 167 -8.28 17.76 17.43
N PHE A 168 -7.21 16.97 17.42
CA PHE A 168 -6.46 16.54 18.61
C PHE A 168 -5.12 17.29 18.77
N GLY A 169 -4.90 18.36 18.01
CA GLY A 169 -3.66 19.15 18.05
C GLY A 169 -2.47 18.54 17.30
N LEU A 170 -2.72 17.54 16.44
CA LEU A 170 -1.68 16.97 15.58
C LEU A 170 -1.58 17.73 14.25
N ALA A 171 -0.46 17.57 13.54
CA ALA A 171 -0.28 18.19 12.24
C ALA A 171 -1.30 17.68 11.20
N MET A 172 -1.79 18.58 10.34
CA MET A 172 -2.62 18.20 9.19
C MET A 172 -1.73 17.60 8.11
N ILE A 173 -1.91 16.31 7.84
CA ILE A 173 -1.15 15.60 6.82
C ILE A 173 -2.02 15.43 5.57
N LEU A 174 -1.56 16.01 4.46
CA LEU A 174 -2.24 15.88 3.17
C LEU A 174 -1.96 14.48 2.59
N PRO A 175 -3.00 13.70 2.21
CA PRO A 175 -2.82 12.39 1.62
C PRO A 175 -2.10 12.46 0.26
N GLY A 176 -0.95 11.81 0.16
CA GLY A 176 -0.23 11.66 -1.11
C GLY A 176 -0.83 10.55 -1.98
N LEU A 177 -1.17 10.86 -3.24
CA LEU A 177 -1.67 9.86 -4.19
C LEU A 177 -0.67 8.73 -4.42
N LEU A 178 0.62 9.05 -4.50
CA LEU A 178 1.69 8.07 -4.69
C LEU A 178 1.74 7.09 -3.51
N THR A 179 1.81 7.59 -2.28
CA THR A 179 1.86 6.76 -1.07
C THR A 179 0.58 5.93 -0.92
N ASN A 180 -0.60 6.53 -1.11
CA ASN A 180 -1.85 5.80 -1.03
C ASN A 180 -1.95 4.72 -2.11
N PHE A 181 -1.46 4.96 -3.32
CA PHE A 181 -1.51 3.96 -4.39
C PHE A 181 -0.49 2.85 -4.18
N PHE A 182 0.78 3.19 -4.01
CA PHE A 182 1.84 2.20 -3.89
C PHE A 182 1.77 1.47 -2.55
N ALA A 183 1.82 2.20 -1.44
CA ALA A 183 1.72 1.58 -0.12
C ALA A 183 0.29 1.07 0.15
N GLY A 184 -0.75 1.86 -0.11
CA GLY A 184 -2.12 1.41 0.13
C GLY A 184 -2.58 0.27 -0.79
N GLY A 185 -2.14 0.25 -2.04
CA GLY A 185 -2.39 -0.86 -2.95
C GLY A 185 -1.69 -2.14 -2.49
N THR A 186 -0.42 -2.04 -2.08
CA THR A 186 0.32 -3.17 -1.49
C THR A 186 -0.33 -3.66 -0.20
N ALA A 187 -0.77 -2.75 0.66
CA ALA A 187 -1.55 -3.08 1.85
C ALA A 187 -2.84 -3.82 1.45
N GLY A 188 -3.54 -3.38 0.40
CA GLY A 188 -4.67 -4.10 -0.19
C GLY A 188 -4.35 -5.56 -0.52
N VAL A 189 -3.23 -5.81 -1.20
CA VAL A 189 -2.76 -7.17 -1.55
C VAL A 189 -2.54 -8.02 -0.29
N PHE A 190 -1.86 -7.47 0.72
CA PHE A 190 -1.66 -8.16 2.01
C PHE A 190 -2.97 -8.43 2.76
N GLY A 191 -3.86 -7.45 2.77
CA GLY A 191 -5.18 -7.55 3.40
C GLY A 191 -6.06 -8.59 2.71
N ASN A 192 -6.02 -8.65 1.38
CA ASN A 192 -6.74 -9.64 0.59
C ASN A 192 -6.22 -11.06 0.85
N ALA A 193 -4.89 -11.24 0.86
CA ALA A 193 -4.29 -12.56 1.09
C ALA A 193 -4.64 -13.16 2.46
N LEU A 194 -4.83 -12.31 3.49
CA LEU A 194 -5.14 -12.74 4.86
C LEU A 194 -6.63 -12.73 5.20
N GLY A 195 -7.40 -11.81 4.61
CA GLY A 195 -8.77 -11.51 5.02
C GLY A 195 -9.74 -11.22 3.88
N GLY A 196 -9.37 -11.54 2.63
CA GLY A 196 -10.20 -11.33 1.45
C GLY A 196 -10.60 -9.86 1.24
N ARG A 197 -11.71 -9.63 0.52
CA ARG A 197 -12.26 -8.28 0.28
C ARG A 197 -12.51 -7.46 1.53
N ARG A 198 -12.96 -8.08 2.64
CA ARG A 198 -13.15 -7.37 3.92
C ARG A 198 -11.83 -6.95 4.53
N GLY A 199 -10.82 -7.82 4.48
CA GLY A 199 -9.47 -7.52 4.94
C GLY A 199 -8.82 -6.40 4.13
N ALA A 200 -8.96 -6.43 2.81
CA ALA A 200 -8.46 -5.37 1.93
C ALA A 200 -9.13 -4.01 2.21
N MET A 201 -10.46 -3.97 2.33
CA MET A 201 -11.21 -2.72 2.60
C MET A 201 -11.02 -2.18 4.02
N ILE A 202 -11.36 -2.97 5.05
CA ILE A 202 -11.33 -2.49 6.44
C ILE A 202 -9.88 -2.29 6.87
N GLY A 203 -9.01 -3.25 6.53
CA GLY A 203 -7.57 -3.07 6.73
C GLY A 203 -7.12 -1.79 6.06
N GLY A 204 -7.44 -1.59 4.77
CA GLY A 204 -6.96 -0.45 4.00
C GLY A 204 -7.32 0.89 4.64
N VAL A 205 -8.53 1.03 5.19
CA VAL A 205 -8.92 2.24 5.94
C VAL A 205 -8.03 2.44 7.18
N ILE A 206 -7.78 1.38 7.95
CA ILE A 206 -6.88 1.46 9.12
C ILE A 206 -5.44 1.75 8.69
N HIS A 207 -4.98 1.18 7.57
CA HIS A 207 -3.68 1.48 7.00
C HIS A 207 -3.56 2.97 6.63
N GLY A 208 -4.56 3.54 5.96
CA GLY A 208 -4.64 4.97 5.64
C GLY A 208 -4.56 5.87 6.88
N LEU A 209 -5.33 5.53 7.92
CA LEU A 209 -5.25 6.21 9.21
C LEU A 209 -3.86 6.11 9.82
N PHE A 210 -3.26 4.92 9.79
CA PHE A 210 -1.94 4.67 10.36
C PHE A 210 -0.82 5.44 9.65
N ILE A 211 -0.78 5.40 8.31
CA ILE A 211 0.25 6.13 7.53
C ILE A 211 0.05 7.65 7.55
N THR A 212 -1.13 8.11 7.96
CA THR A 212 -1.40 9.55 8.17
C THR A 212 -1.07 9.97 9.61
N PHE A 213 -1.28 9.06 10.57
CA PHE A 213 -1.01 9.31 11.99
C PHE A 213 0.48 9.40 12.29
N LEU A 214 1.27 8.47 11.74
CA LEU A 214 2.72 8.42 11.93
C LEU A 214 3.42 9.76 11.60
N PRO A 215 3.22 10.37 10.42
CA PRO A 215 3.82 11.67 10.13
C PRO A 215 3.24 12.78 11.00
N ALA A 216 1.96 12.70 11.39
CA ALA A 216 1.31 13.71 12.23
C ALA A 216 1.94 13.82 13.64
N ILE A 217 2.46 12.72 14.17
CA ILE A 217 3.22 12.70 15.43
C ILE A 217 4.73 12.95 15.24
N LEU A 218 5.27 12.73 14.03
CA LEU A 218 6.67 12.99 13.73
C LEU A 218 6.95 14.49 13.50
N VAL A 219 6.01 15.22 12.89
CA VAL A 219 6.19 16.65 12.55
C VAL A 219 6.64 17.51 13.74
N PRO A 220 5.99 17.46 14.93
CA PRO A 220 6.44 18.27 16.07
C PRO A 220 7.86 17.94 16.54
N MET A 221 8.27 16.68 16.39
CA MET A 221 9.63 16.24 16.72
C MET A 221 10.63 16.81 15.72
N LEU A 222 10.33 16.79 14.42
CA LEU A 222 11.17 17.40 13.38
C LEU A 222 11.29 18.91 13.55
N GLU A 223 10.21 19.59 13.94
CA GLU A 223 10.20 21.02 14.23
C GLU A 223 11.14 21.37 15.39
N SER A 224 11.22 20.51 16.41
CA SER A 224 12.18 20.69 17.53
C SER A 224 13.65 20.66 17.09
N TYR A 225 13.94 20.08 15.92
CA TYR A 225 15.26 20.04 15.29
C TYR A 225 15.43 21.11 14.19
N GLY A 226 14.45 21.99 13.98
CA GLY A 226 14.49 23.06 12.98
C GLY A 226 13.96 22.68 11.59
N PHE A 227 13.38 21.49 11.42
CA PHE A 227 12.75 21.08 10.16
C PHE A 227 11.25 21.42 10.17
N THR A 228 10.88 22.56 9.59
CA THR A 228 9.50 23.07 9.61
C THR A 228 8.71 22.64 8.38
N GLY A 229 7.46 22.17 8.58
CA GLY A 229 6.52 21.89 7.49
C GLY A 229 6.91 20.72 6.59
N VAL A 230 7.83 19.86 7.03
CA VAL A 230 8.32 18.69 6.28
C VAL A 230 8.19 17.42 7.11
N THR A 231 7.96 16.31 6.42
CA THR A 231 7.92 14.97 7.02
C THR A 231 8.21 13.93 5.94
N PHE A 232 8.24 12.66 6.32
CA PHE A 232 8.38 11.53 5.41
C PHE A 232 7.01 10.89 5.15
N SER A 233 6.89 10.16 4.04
CA SER A 233 5.64 9.48 3.66
C SER A 233 5.56 8.02 4.11
N ASP A 234 6.71 7.36 4.22
CA ASP A 234 6.76 5.90 4.33
C ASP A 234 6.86 5.46 5.79
N SER A 235 6.01 4.49 6.17
CA SER A 235 5.84 4.14 7.59
C SER A 235 7.13 3.67 8.27
N ASP A 236 8.02 2.98 7.57
CA ASP A 236 9.28 2.49 8.16
C ASP A 236 10.27 3.63 8.39
N VAL A 237 10.33 4.60 7.47
CA VAL A 237 11.20 5.79 7.58
C VAL A 237 10.71 6.67 8.73
N ILE A 238 9.40 6.91 8.79
CA ILE A 238 8.79 7.70 9.87
C ILE A 238 8.99 7.01 11.22
N SER A 239 8.78 5.71 11.28
CA SER A 239 8.98 4.91 12.50
C SER A 239 10.43 4.96 12.97
N SER A 240 11.39 4.86 12.04
CA SER A 240 12.81 5.00 12.35
C SER A 240 13.13 6.39 12.90
N GLY A 241 12.56 7.44 12.28
CA GLY A 241 12.64 8.81 12.78
C GLY A 241 12.11 8.95 14.20
N LEU A 242 10.90 8.44 14.47
CA LEU A 242 10.27 8.48 15.80
C LEU A 242 11.11 7.76 16.85
N VAL A 243 11.62 6.56 16.55
CA VAL A 243 12.48 5.80 17.47
C VAL A 243 13.77 6.55 17.78
N LEU A 244 14.48 7.03 16.75
CA LEU A 244 15.75 7.73 16.92
C LEU A 244 15.57 9.07 17.64
N GLY A 245 14.58 9.86 17.25
CA GLY A 245 14.35 11.16 17.86
C GLY A 245 13.93 11.07 19.32
N HIS A 246 13.10 10.09 19.70
CA HIS A 246 12.78 9.84 21.10
C HIS A 246 13.98 9.28 21.88
N ALA A 247 14.84 8.47 21.26
CA ALA A 247 16.09 8.04 21.89
C ALA A 247 17.02 9.23 22.18
N PHE A 248 17.19 10.16 21.24
CA PHE A 248 17.99 11.37 21.45
C PHE A 248 17.43 12.31 22.53
N GLN A 249 16.10 12.29 22.72
CA GLN A 249 15.42 13.02 23.79
C GLN A 249 15.38 12.24 25.12
N ASN A 250 16.09 11.12 25.25
CA ASN A 250 16.09 10.21 26.42
C ASN A 250 14.71 9.60 26.78
N ASN A 251 13.75 9.59 25.86
CA ASN A 251 12.46 8.94 26.05
C ASN A 251 12.52 7.45 25.70
N TRP A 252 13.25 6.68 26.51
CA TRP A 252 13.43 5.25 26.32
C TRP A 252 12.14 4.43 26.52
N LEU A 253 11.17 4.98 27.26
CA LEU A 253 9.86 4.33 27.42
C LEU A 253 9.12 4.24 26.08
N PHE A 254 9.07 5.33 25.32
CA PHE A 254 8.47 5.31 23.98
C PHE A 254 9.17 4.30 23.07
N VAL A 255 10.51 4.32 23.05
CA VAL A 255 11.32 3.41 22.22
C VAL A 255 11.00 1.95 22.55
N ALA A 256 10.99 1.58 23.83
CA ALA A 256 10.68 0.23 24.26
C ALA A 256 9.25 -0.19 23.87
N LEU A 257 8.26 0.67 24.11
CA LEU A 257 6.86 0.40 23.75
C LEU A 257 6.67 0.26 22.25
N PHE A 258 7.34 1.08 21.45
CA PHE A 258 7.25 1.02 19.99
C PHE A 258 7.88 -0.27 19.44
N ILE A 259 9.04 -0.68 19.96
CA ILE A 259 9.66 -1.96 19.58
C ILE A 259 8.76 -3.13 19.97
N VAL A 260 8.18 -3.12 21.17
CA VAL A 260 7.24 -4.15 21.62
C VAL A 260 6.00 -4.17 20.73
N PHE A 261 5.47 -3.01 20.33
CA PHE A 261 4.34 -2.91 19.41
C PHE A 261 4.65 -3.56 18.05
N VAL A 262 5.78 -3.23 17.42
CA VAL A 262 6.19 -3.82 16.13
C VAL A 262 6.43 -5.33 16.27
N ALA A 263 7.11 -5.77 17.33
CA ALA A 263 7.36 -7.18 17.60
C ALA A 263 6.05 -7.95 17.84
N ALA A 264 5.10 -7.37 18.58
CA ALA A 264 3.79 -7.95 18.82
C ALA A 264 2.96 -8.05 17.53
N LEU A 265 3.00 -7.04 16.66
CA LEU A 265 2.38 -7.12 15.33
C LEU A 265 3.00 -8.24 14.48
N ALA A 266 4.33 -8.27 14.39
CA ALA A 266 5.03 -9.31 13.63
C ALA A 266 4.71 -10.72 14.16
N TRP A 267 4.70 -10.89 15.48
CA TRP A 267 4.33 -12.15 16.12
C TRP A 267 2.86 -12.49 15.89
N PHE A 268 1.93 -11.56 16.06
CA PHE A 268 0.50 -11.82 15.88
C PHE A 268 0.16 -12.21 14.44
N VAL A 269 0.76 -11.51 13.48
CA VAL A 269 0.53 -11.74 12.06
C VAL A 269 1.11 -13.11 11.65
N ASN A 270 2.35 -13.40 12.03
CA ASN A 270 3.05 -14.63 11.63
C ASN A 270 2.74 -15.86 12.51
N GLY A 271 2.34 -15.67 13.78
CA GLY A 271 2.35 -16.66 14.86
C GLY A 271 1.29 -17.77 14.79
N LYS A 272 0.44 -17.81 13.76
CA LYS A 272 -0.48 -18.91 13.47
C LYS A 272 -0.76 -19.00 11.96
N SER A 273 0.29 -19.08 11.14
CA SER A 273 0.07 -19.45 9.74
C SER A 273 -0.33 -20.92 9.68
N ALA A 274 -1.61 -21.18 9.42
CA ALA A 274 -2.10 -22.49 9.05
C ALA A 274 -1.19 -23.06 7.95
N LYS A 275 -0.94 -24.38 8.03
CA LYS A 275 -0.14 -25.16 7.09
C LYS A 275 -0.41 -24.72 5.63
N PRO A 276 0.60 -24.68 4.75
CA PRO A 276 0.38 -24.52 3.33
C PRO A 276 -0.67 -25.55 2.88
N LYS A 277 -1.65 -25.14 2.07
CA LYS A 277 -2.50 -26.10 1.36
C LYS A 277 -1.57 -27.04 0.59
N GLY A 278 -1.70 -28.34 0.86
CA GLY A 278 -0.73 -29.36 0.51
C GLY A 278 -0.36 -29.38 -0.98
N GLU A 279 0.89 -29.74 -1.22
CA GLU A 279 1.35 -30.28 -2.50
C GLU A 279 0.47 -31.51 -2.83
N SER A 280 -0.44 -31.36 -3.79
CA SER A 280 -0.95 -32.51 -4.51
C SER A 280 0.13 -32.90 -5.52
N VAL A 281 1.04 -33.76 -5.08
CA VAL A 281 1.94 -34.49 -5.98
C VAL A 281 1.06 -35.32 -6.90
N HIS A 282 0.85 -34.85 -8.12
CA HIS A 282 0.43 -35.71 -9.22
C HIS A 282 1.66 -36.53 -9.62
N GLU A 283 1.86 -37.67 -8.96
CA GLU A 283 2.56 -38.78 -9.57
C GLU A 283 1.65 -39.32 -10.68
N SER A 284 1.93 -38.92 -11.93
CA SER A 284 1.53 -39.71 -13.08
C SER A 284 2.71 -40.62 -13.44
N VAL A 285 2.49 -41.92 -13.17
CA VAL A 285 3.20 -43.06 -13.76
C VAL A 285 3.17 -42.97 -15.29
#